data_AF-A0A7K3LZJ3-F1
#
_entry.id   AF-A0A7K3LZJ3-F1
#
_cell.length_a   1.000
_cell.length_b   1.000
_cell.length_c   1.000
_cell.angle_alpha   90.00
_cell.angle_beta   90.00
_cell.angle_gamma   90.00
#
_symmetry.space_group_name_H-M   'P 1'
#
loop_
_entity.id
_entity.type
_entity.pdbx_description
1 polymer ?
#
loop_
_entity_poly.entity_id
_entity_poly.type
_entity_poly.pdbx_seq_one_letter_code
_entity_poly.pdbx_strand_id
1 'polypeptide(L)'
;MCGSLMHAENRSRFSADEAAYCDEFGLSPEQKHAVLERDWTAMMDLGGSIFYTFKLAMLDKKSMQYLGGVFTGMSTEEFIEAMQSGGRKFG
;
A
#
# COMPACT_ATOMS: atom_id res chain seq x y z
N MET A 1 7.90 2.03 -9.57
CA MET A 1 6.71 1.20 -9.81
C MET A 1 5.43 1.94 -9.45
N CYS A 2 4.99 2.07 -8.19
CA CYS A 2 3.61 2.49 -7.87
C CYS A 2 3.15 3.85 -8.45
N GLY A 3 4.06 4.78 -8.76
CA GLY A 3 3.74 6.02 -9.48
C GLY A 3 3.08 5.81 -10.84
N SER A 4 3.44 4.74 -11.57
CA SER A 4 2.89 4.43 -12.89
C SER A 4 1.41 4.01 -12.85
N LEU A 5 0.92 3.53 -11.69
CA LEU A 5 -0.44 3.01 -11.50
C LEU A 5 -1.55 4.08 -11.61
N MET A 6 -1.17 5.35 -11.75
CA MET A 6 -2.12 6.41 -12.07
C MET A 6 -2.75 6.23 -13.46
N HIS A 7 -2.04 5.58 -14.39
CA HIS A 7 -2.54 5.30 -15.74
C HIS A 7 -3.31 3.98 -15.81
N ALA A 8 -4.46 3.98 -16.48
CA ALA A 8 -5.34 2.80 -16.57
C ALA A 8 -4.67 1.60 -17.25
N GLU A 9 -3.92 1.83 -18.31
CA GLU A 9 -3.18 0.78 -19.01
C GLU A 9 -2.16 0.09 -18.12
N ASN A 10 -1.42 0.86 -17.29
CA ASN A 10 -0.46 0.32 -16.35
C ASN A 10 -1.12 -0.52 -15.26
N ARG A 11 -2.34 -0.16 -14.83
CA ARG A 11 -3.11 -0.99 -13.90
C ARG A 11 -3.48 -2.32 -14.53
N SER A 12 -3.95 -2.32 -15.79
CA SER A 12 -4.26 -3.54 -16.51
C SER A 12 -3.02 -4.43 -16.70
N ARG A 13 -1.86 -3.84 -17.03
CA ARG A 13 -0.59 -4.57 -17.15
C ARG A 13 -0.13 -5.16 -15.82
N PHE A 14 -0.15 -4.36 -14.75
CA PHE A 14 0.18 -4.82 -13.41
C PHE A 14 -0.73 -5.97 -12.98
N SER A 15 -2.06 -5.84 -13.12
CA SER A 15 -3.01 -6.90 -12.75
C SER A 15 -2.93 -8.15 -13.63
N ALA A 16 -2.33 -8.08 -14.82
CA ALA A 16 -2.13 -9.24 -15.68
C ALA A 16 -0.96 -10.11 -15.21
N ASP A 17 0.14 -9.48 -14.77
CA ASP A 17 1.29 -10.16 -14.18
C ASP A 17 2.06 -9.20 -13.26
N GLU A 18 1.71 -9.22 -11.96
CA GLU A 18 2.29 -8.31 -10.98
C GLU A 18 3.79 -8.56 -10.80
N ALA A 19 4.21 -9.83 -10.89
CA ALA A 19 5.60 -10.23 -10.67
C ALA A 19 6.49 -9.73 -11.80
N ALA A 20 6.08 -9.95 -13.06
CA ALA A 20 6.79 -9.42 -14.22
C ALA A 20 6.80 -7.89 -14.23
N TYR A 21 5.69 -7.25 -13.85
CA TYR A 21 5.63 -5.79 -13.74
C TYR A 21 6.61 -5.26 -12.68
N CYS A 22 6.76 -5.93 -11.54
CA CYS A 22 7.78 -5.55 -10.55
C CYS A 22 9.21 -5.71 -11.10
N ASP A 23 9.46 -6.76 -11.87
CA ASP A 23 10.77 -7.02 -12.49
C ASP A 23 11.13 -5.94 -13.51
N GLU A 24 10.17 -5.47 -14.33
CA GLU A 24 10.38 -4.37 -15.28
C GLU A 24 10.85 -3.07 -14.60
N PHE A 25 10.42 -2.83 -13.35
CA PHE A 25 10.81 -1.66 -12.58
C PHE A 25 12.06 -1.88 -11.73
N GLY A 26 12.68 -3.06 -11.78
CA GLY A 26 13.93 -3.36 -11.08
C GLY A 26 13.80 -3.36 -9.56
N LEU A 27 12.65 -3.79 -9.02
CA LEU A 27 12.48 -3.94 -7.57
C LEU A 27 13.44 -5.00 -7.02
N SER A 28 13.94 -4.79 -5.80
CA SER A 28 14.67 -5.85 -5.09
C SER A 28 13.76 -7.04 -4.80
N PRO A 29 14.30 -8.25 -4.56
CA PRO A 29 13.49 -9.41 -4.20
C PRO A 29 12.57 -9.16 -3.00
N GLU A 30 13.04 -8.43 -2.00
CA GLU A 30 12.28 -8.08 -0.79
C GLU A 30 11.15 -7.10 -1.10
N GLN A 31 11.44 -6.07 -1.92
CA GLN A 31 10.43 -5.10 -2.35
C GLN A 31 9.34 -5.76 -3.21
N LYS A 32 9.75 -6.65 -4.13
CA LYS A 32 8.84 -7.43 -4.95
C LYS A 32 7.94 -8.31 -4.07
N HIS A 33 8.54 -9.03 -3.12
CA HIS A 33 7.79 -9.86 -2.20
C HIS A 33 6.77 -9.06 -1.38
N ALA A 34 7.18 -7.93 -0.81
CA ALA A 34 6.28 -7.06 -0.07
C ALA A 34 5.09 -6.59 -0.93
N VAL A 35 5.33 -6.18 -2.18
CA VAL A 35 4.28 -5.79 -3.13
C VAL A 35 3.30 -6.94 -3.39
N LEU A 36 3.81 -8.13 -3.74
CA LEU A 36 2.99 -9.27 -4.11
C LEU A 36 2.12 -9.77 -2.95
N GLU A 37 2.67 -9.81 -1.74
CA GLU A 37 1.94 -10.23 -0.52
C GLU A 37 1.09 -9.11 0.09
N ARG A 38 1.12 -7.91 -0.49
CA ARG A 38 0.50 -6.70 0.07
C ARG A 38 0.93 -6.45 1.52
N ASP A 39 2.20 -6.72 1.83
CA ASP A 39 2.80 -6.35 3.10
C ASP A 39 3.09 -4.84 3.12
N TRP A 40 2.06 -4.09 3.49
CA TRP A 40 2.11 -2.62 3.51
C TRP A 40 3.19 -2.10 4.46
N THR A 41 3.41 -2.76 5.59
CA THR A 41 4.41 -2.36 6.58
C THR A 41 5.81 -2.59 6.03
N ALA A 42 6.09 -3.78 5.47
CA ALA A 42 7.38 -4.06 4.82
C ALA A 42 7.64 -3.10 3.65
N MET A 43 6.61 -2.72 2.87
CA MET A 43 6.77 -1.70 1.83
C MET A 43 7.26 -0.36 2.39
N MET A 44 6.79 0.06 3.58
CA MET A 44 7.28 1.29 4.22
C MET A 44 8.71 1.13 4.73
N ASP A 45 9.01 0.01 5.39
CA ASP A 45 10.35 -0.28 5.94
C ASP A 45 11.41 -0.37 4.84
N LEU A 46 11.03 -0.84 3.64
CA LEU A 46 11.89 -0.92 2.46
C LEU A 46 12.00 0.41 1.67
N GLY A 47 11.57 1.53 2.26
CA GLY A 47 11.70 2.87 1.71
C GLY A 47 10.57 3.30 0.80
N GLY A 48 9.44 2.58 0.80
CA GLY A 48 8.23 2.97 0.08
C GLY A 48 7.64 4.26 0.64
N SER A 49 7.25 5.17 -0.25
CA SER A 49 6.52 6.37 0.14
C SER A 49 5.02 6.10 0.15
N ILE A 50 4.36 6.49 1.25
CA ILE A 50 2.92 6.28 1.45
C ILE A 50 2.07 6.82 0.29
N PHE A 51 2.44 7.95 -0.32
CA PHE A 51 1.71 8.54 -1.46
C PHE A 51 1.79 7.72 -2.75
N TYR A 52 2.81 6.86 -2.86
CA TYR A 52 2.98 5.93 -3.96
C TYR A 52 2.35 4.58 -3.62
N THR A 53 2.59 4.04 -2.42
CA THR A 53 1.97 2.80 -1.95
C THR A 53 0.44 2.89 -1.92
N PHE A 54 -0.12 4.05 -1.61
CA PHE A 54 -1.56 4.26 -1.67
C PHE A 54 -2.15 4.06 -3.08
N LYS A 55 -1.37 4.25 -4.16
CA LYS A 55 -1.85 3.96 -5.53
C LYS A 55 -2.07 2.47 -5.76
N LEU A 56 -1.24 1.62 -5.15
CA LEU A 56 -1.44 0.17 -5.14
C LEU A 56 -2.66 -0.18 -4.27
N ALA A 57 -2.79 0.40 -3.08
CA ALA A 57 -3.97 0.19 -2.23
C ALA A 57 -5.29 0.58 -2.93
N MET A 58 -5.30 1.67 -3.71
CA MET A 58 -6.46 2.07 -4.51
C MET A 58 -6.80 1.05 -5.60
N LEU A 59 -5.79 0.41 -6.22
CA LEU A 59 -6.02 -0.68 -7.18
C LEU A 59 -6.78 -1.84 -6.52
N ASP A 60 -6.43 -2.15 -5.27
CA ASP A 60 -7.09 -3.18 -4.45
C ASP A 60 -8.38 -2.68 -3.76
N LYS A 61 -8.86 -1.48 -4.11
CA LYS A 61 -10.05 -0.83 -3.53
C LYS A 61 -9.96 -0.65 -2.01
N LYS A 62 -8.75 -0.43 -1.48
CA LYS A 62 -8.50 -0.14 -0.06
C LYS A 62 -8.46 1.36 0.19
N SER A 63 -8.97 1.77 1.35
CA SER A 63 -9.00 3.17 1.78
C SER A 63 -7.75 3.56 2.57
N MET A 64 -7.55 4.86 2.80
CA MET A 64 -6.48 5.34 3.67
C MET A 64 -6.68 4.90 5.13
N GLN A 65 -7.93 4.77 5.58
CA GLN A 65 -8.26 4.28 6.91
C GLN A 65 -7.89 2.81 7.08
N TYR A 66 -8.04 1.99 6.03
CA TYR A 66 -7.57 0.61 6.04
C TYR A 66 -6.05 0.55 6.26
N LEU A 67 -5.29 1.34 5.49
CA LEU A 67 -3.83 1.42 5.68
C LEU A 67 -3.48 1.96 7.07
N GLY A 68 -4.24 2.95 7.57
CA GLY A 68 -4.11 3.45 8.94
C GLY A 68 -4.21 2.32 9.97
N GLY A 69 -5.22 1.46 9.87
CA GLY A 69 -5.37 0.28 10.72
C GLY A 69 -4.17 -0.66 10.60
N VAL A 70 -3.72 -1.00 9.38
CA VAL A 70 -2.53 -1.84 9.16
C VAL A 70 -1.30 -1.27 9.86
N PHE A 71 -1.01 0.02 9.67
CA PHE A 71 0.18 0.65 10.25
C PHE A 71 0.11 0.85 11.77
N THR A 72 -1.08 0.85 12.35
CA THR A 72 -1.25 0.93 13.81
C THR A 72 -1.46 -0.44 14.47
N GLY A 73 -1.53 -1.52 13.69
CA GLY A 73 -1.87 -2.86 14.19
C GLY A 73 -3.32 -2.98 14.67
N MET A 74 -4.20 -2.09 14.20
CA MET A 74 -5.63 -2.06 14.52
C MET A 74 -6.45 -2.62 13.35
N SER A 75 -7.67 -3.07 13.64
CA SER A 75 -8.68 -3.21 12.59
C SER A 75 -9.01 -1.85 11.96
N THR A 76 -9.60 -1.88 10.77
CA THR A 76 -10.01 -0.64 10.09
C THR A 76 -11.09 0.08 10.90
N GLU A 77 -12.01 -0.67 11.51
CA GLU A 77 -13.09 -0.17 12.36
C GLU A 77 -12.54 0.54 13.61
N GLU A 78 -11.61 -0.11 14.34
CA GLU A 78 -10.96 0.49 15.51
C GLU A 78 -10.19 1.76 15.13
N PHE A 79 -9.52 1.76 13.97
CA PHE A 79 -8.82 2.95 13.49
C PHE A 79 -9.79 4.10 13.18
N ILE A 80 -10.93 3.80 12.55
CA ILE A 80 -11.98 4.80 12.27
C ILE A 80 -12.54 5.37 13.57
N GLU A 81 -12.87 4.51 14.54
CA GLU A 81 -13.40 4.93 15.85
C GLU A 81 -12.37 5.81 16.58
N ALA A 82 -11.10 5.41 16.60
CA ALA A 82 -10.02 6.19 17.18
C ALA A 82 -9.94 7.60 16.53
N MET A 83 -10.00 7.68 15.19
CA MET A 83 -10.02 8.96 14.47
C MET A 83 -11.26 9.80 14.76
N GLN A 84 -12.43 9.19 14.91
CA GLN A 84 -13.67 9.88 15.29
C GLN A 84 -13.63 10.38 16.74
N SER A 85 -12.94 9.67 17.64
CA SER A 85 -12.78 10.04 19.06
C SER A 85 -11.74 11.15 19.34
N GLY A 86 -11.24 11.80 18.28
CA GLY A 86 -10.24 12.87 18.36
C GLY A 86 -8.83 12.45 17.97
N GLY A 87 -8.66 11.24 17.41
CA GLY A 87 -7.39 10.74 16.89
C GLY A 87 -6.41 10.31 17.98
N ARG A 88 -5.18 9.98 17.56
CA ARG A 88 -4.12 9.55 18.47
C ARG A 88 -3.69 10.73 19.35
N LYS A 89 -3.90 10.58 20.66
CA LYS A 89 -3.42 11.54 21.65
C LYS A 89 -1.94 11.29 21.92
N PHE A 90 -1.11 12.28 21.64
CA PHE A 90 0.27 12.31 22.15
C PHE A 90 0.22 12.97 23.52
N GLY A 91 0.58 12.21 24.55
CA GLY A 91 0.77 12.72 25.91
C GLY A 91 2.21 13.14 26.11
#